data_AF-A0A2R6NPW6-F1
#
_entry.id   AF-A0A2R6NPW6-F1
#
_cell.length_a   1.000
_cell.length_b   1.000
_cell.length_c   1.000
_cell.angle_alpha   90.00
_cell.angle_beta   90.00
_cell.angle_gamma   90.00
#
_symmetry.space_group_name_H-M   'P 1'
#
loop_
_entity.id
_entity.type
_entity.pdbx_description
1 polymer ?
#
loop_
_entity_poly.entity_id
_entity_poly.type
_entity_poly.pdbx_seq_one_letter_code
_entity_poly.pdbx_strand_id
1 'polypeptide(L)'
;MDFDLESLVNVEQSFYDEGYKDGFAHGRIHGLIEGRALGREKGFEMWEELGFYEGFALMWKSILEAQGRREDRAANNIRHLLDLIFQFPRMNPSASEPSELDIPKLFRQIRSRYKVLCATLGAKPTLRAGGSSSPTGDVDDLGGTQESRSADGKNQVWQIDKPARDEGLSF
;
A
#
# COMPACT_ATOMS: atom_id res chain seq x y z
N MET A 1 -55.68 22.85 -32.24
CA MET A 1 -54.54 22.44 -31.40
C MET A 1 -53.68 21.60 -32.30
N ASP A 2 -52.55 22.13 -32.76
CA ASP A 2 -51.60 21.32 -33.53
C ASP A 2 -50.82 20.46 -32.54
N PHE A 3 -51.06 19.16 -32.61
CA PHE A 3 -50.39 18.17 -31.78
C PHE A 3 -49.04 17.87 -32.42
N ASP A 4 -47.96 18.27 -31.76
CA ASP A 4 -46.60 18.07 -32.25
C ASP A 4 -46.17 16.60 -32.05
N LEU A 5 -46.42 15.78 -33.07
CA LEU A 5 -46.04 14.38 -33.14
C LEU A 5 -44.52 14.17 -33.20
N GLU A 6 -43.73 15.19 -33.55
CA GLU A 6 -42.26 15.10 -33.56
C GLU A 6 -41.69 15.01 -32.15
N SER A 7 -42.32 15.71 -31.19
CA SER A 7 -41.98 15.60 -29.77
C SER A 7 -42.15 14.17 -29.25
N LEU A 8 -43.15 13.43 -29.73
CA LEU A 8 -43.46 12.05 -29.31
C LEU A 8 -42.45 11.04 -29.89
N VAL A 9 -41.93 11.30 -31.08
CA VAL A 9 -40.89 10.46 -31.73
C VAL A 9 -39.54 10.60 -31.02
N ASN A 10 -39.24 11.77 -30.44
CA ASN A 10 -37.96 12.05 -29.78
C ASN A 10 -37.96 11.85 -28.26
N VAL A 11 -39.06 11.35 -27.67
CA VAL A 11 -39.18 11.15 -26.22
C VAL A 11 -38.12 10.19 -25.68
N GLU A 12 -37.90 9.06 -26.35
CA GLU A 12 -36.91 8.07 -25.94
C GLU A 12 -35.49 8.67 -25.93
N GLN A 13 -35.11 9.35 -27.01
CA GLN A 13 -33.81 10.00 -27.11
C GLN A 13 -33.63 11.09 -26.06
N SER A 14 -34.69 11.85 -25.76
CA SER A 14 -34.66 12.91 -24.76
C SER A 14 -34.41 12.35 -23.35
N PHE A 15 -35.12 11.28 -22.97
CA PHE A 15 -34.90 10.59 -21.69
C PHE A 15 -33.53 9.90 -21.63
N TYR A 16 -33.06 9.33 -22.73
CA TYR A 16 -31.71 8.77 -22.81
C TYR A 16 -30.64 9.85 -22.59
N ASP A 17 -30.74 10.98 -23.29
CA ASP A 17 -29.78 12.08 -23.17
C ASP A 17 -29.81 12.70 -21.77
N GLU A 18 -30.99 12.83 -21.17
CA GLU A 18 -31.16 13.32 -19.80
C GLU A 18 -30.53 12.35 -18.79
N GLY A 19 -30.86 11.06 -18.87
CA GLY A 19 -30.28 10.02 -18.01
C GLY A 19 -28.77 9.87 -18.18
N TYR A 20 -28.26 10.00 -19.41
CA TYR A 20 -26.82 9.99 -19.68
C TYR A 20 -26.13 11.21 -19.07
N LYS A 21 -26.69 12.41 -19.25
CA LYS A 21 -26.12 13.65 -18.67
C LYS A 21 -26.08 13.58 -17.15
N ASP A 22 -27.16 13.12 -16.53
CA ASP A 22 -27.23 12.97 -15.07
C ASP A 22 -26.27 11.89 -14.58
N GLY A 23 -26.32 10.70 -15.17
CA GLY A 23 -25.42 9.59 -14.85
C GLY A 23 -23.94 9.93 -15.04
N PHE A 24 -23.59 10.67 -16.10
CA PHE A 24 -22.23 11.14 -16.35
C PHE A 24 -21.81 12.20 -15.33
N ALA A 25 -22.67 13.17 -15.02
CA ALA A 25 -22.39 14.19 -14.02
C ALA A 25 -22.16 13.57 -12.63
N HIS A 26 -23.02 12.62 -12.24
CA HIS A 26 -22.91 11.86 -11.00
C HIS A 26 -21.65 10.98 -10.98
N GLY A 27 -21.43 10.20 -12.04
CA GLY A 27 -20.27 9.33 -12.19
C GLY A 27 -18.95 10.09 -12.15
N ARG A 28 -18.89 11.30 -12.72
CA ARG A 28 -17.72 12.17 -12.63
C ARG A 28 -17.40 12.59 -11.19
N ILE A 29 -18.41 12.91 -10.38
CA ILE A 29 -18.22 13.29 -8.98
C ILE A 29 -17.75 12.07 -8.17
N HIS A 30 -18.43 10.93 -8.31
CA HIS A 30 -18.08 9.70 -7.61
C HIS A 30 -16.69 9.20 -7.99
N GLY A 31 -16.37 9.16 -9.30
CA GLY A 31 -15.05 8.77 -9.77
C GLY A 31 -13.92 9.68 -9.25
N LEU A 32 -14.18 10.99 -9.08
CA LEU A 32 -13.20 11.89 -8.48
C LEU A 32 -12.99 11.61 -6.98
N ILE A 33 -14.06 11.34 -6.24
CA ILE A 33 -13.99 11.04 -4.80
C ILE A 33 -13.27 9.71 -4.58
N GLU A 34 -13.69 8.68 -5.30
CA GLU A 34 -13.10 7.34 -5.23
C GLU A 34 -11.63 7.35 -5.65
N GLY A 35 -11.30 7.99 -6.78
CA GLY A 35 -9.93 8.10 -7.25
C GLY A 35 -9.02 8.82 -6.24
N ARG A 36 -9.53 9.85 -5.55
CA ARG A 36 -8.79 10.52 -4.46
C ARG A 36 -8.62 9.62 -3.23
N ALA A 37 -9.64 8.85 -2.86
CA ALA A 37 -9.55 7.92 -1.74
C ALA A 37 -8.52 6.82 -2.02
N LEU A 38 -8.64 6.16 -3.18
CA LEU A 38 -7.74 5.11 -3.63
C LEU A 38 -6.30 5.61 -3.77
N GLY A 39 -6.11 6.80 -4.36
CA GLY A 39 -4.78 7.41 -4.50
C GLY A 39 -4.10 7.67 -3.16
N ARG A 40 -4.85 8.09 -2.12
CA ARG A 40 -4.32 8.26 -0.76
C ARG A 40 -3.93 6.94 -0.13
N GLU A 41 -4.78 5.92 -0.24
CA GLU A 41 -4.53 4.59 0.31
C GLU A 41 -3.28 3.96 -0.33
N LYS A 42 -3.21 3.95 -1.66
CA LYS A 42 -2.06 3.41 -2.38
C LYS A 42 -0.79 4.23 -2.20
N GLY A 43 -0.94 5.55 -2.10
CA GLY A 43 0.17 6.43 -1.74
C GLY A 43 0.73 6.11 -0.35
N PHE A 44 -0.15 5.84 0.63
CA PHE A 44 0.27 5.46 1.98
C PHE A 44 0.98 4.10 2.01
N GLU A 45 0.43 3.06 1.38
CA GLU A 45 1.08 1.73 1.27
C GLU A 45 2.50 1.84 0.69
N MET A 46 2.65 2.64 -0.36
CA MET A 46 3.93 2.90 -1.01
C MET A 46 4.94 3.61 -0.09
N TRP A 47 4.49 4.68 0.59
CA TRP A 47 5.33 5.49 1.46
C TRP A 47 5.68 4.82 2.78
N GLU A 48 4.81 3.95 3.31
CA GLU A 48 5.11 3.12 4.47
C GLU A 48 6.33 2.23 4.17
N GLU A 49 6.33 1.58 3.01
CA GLU A 49 7.44 0.73 2.59
C GLU A 49 8.73 1.54 2.34
N LEU A 50 8.61 2.70 1.69
CA LEU A 50 9.74 3.62 1.47
C LEU A 50 10.35 4.12 2.78
N GLY A 51 9.51 4.55 3.73
CA GLY A 51 9.94 5.05 5.03
C GLY A 51 10.65 3.96 5.84
N PHE A 52 10.18 2.71 5.75
CA PHE A 52 10.89 1.58 6.34
C PHE A 52 12.29 1.39 5.73
N TYR A 53 12.42 1.44 4.40
CA TYR A 53 13.73 1.32 3.74
C TYR A 53 14.67 2.47 4.08
N GLU A 54 14.15 3.69 4.15
CA GLU A 54 14.91 4.88 4.54
C GLU A 54 15.43 4.75 5.98
N GLY A 55 14.55 4.40 6.93
CA GLY A 55 14.94 4.18 8.32
C GLY A 55 15.97 3.06 8.48
N PHE A 56 15.80 1.95 7.76
CA PHE A 56 16.78 0.86 7.74
C PHE A 56 18.15 1.33 7.21
N ALA A 57 18.16 2.05 6.10
CA ALA A 57 19.38 2.57 5.49
C ALA A 57 20.11 3.56 6.42
N LEU A 58 19.37 4.48 7.05
CA LEU A 58 19.92 5.47 7.98
C LEU A 58 20.49 4.82 9.25
N MET A 59 19.80 3.82 9.81
CA MET A 59 20.28 3.06 10.96
C MET A 59 21.59 2.34 10.64
N TRP A 60 21.67 1.63 9.51
CA TRP A 60 22.91 0.95 9.12
C TRP A 60 24.03 1.92 8.76
N LYS A 61 23.69 3.10 8.22
CA LYS A 61 24.66 4.16 7.99
C LYS A 61 25.35 4.58 9.30
N SER A 62 24.57 4.86 10.34
CA SER A 62 25.13 5.29 11.63
C SER A 62 25.94 4.18 12.32
N ILE A 63 25.50 2.93 12.22
CA ILE A 63 26.26 1.77 12.73
C ILE A 63 27.62 1.63 12.02
N LEU A 64 27.65 1.71 10.69
CA LEU A 64 28.90 1.60 9.93
C LEU A 64 29.84 2.78 10.20
N GLU A 65 29.29 3.98 10.36
CA GLU A 65 30.08 5.16 10.75
C GLU A 65 30.68 5.00 12.15
N ALA A 66 29.93 4.48 13.13
CA ALA A 66 30.43 4.19 14.47
C ALA A 66 31.52 3.10 14.49
N GLN A 67 31.48 2.15 13.54
CA GLN A 67 32.49 1.11 13.38
C GLN A 67 33.72 1.57 12.57
N GLY A 68 33.76 2.82 12.07
CA GLY A 68 34.83 3.31 11.21
C GLY A 68 34.83 2.71 9.79
N ARG A 69 33.77 2.01 9.39
CA ARG A 69 33.65 1.27 8.13
C ARG A 69 32.99 2.10 7.02
N ARG A 70 33.50 3.32 6.80
CA ARG A 70 32.86 4.34 5.96
C ARG A 70 32.98 4.07 4.45
N GLU A 71 33.98 3.30 4.03
CA GLU A 71 34.27 2.99 2.61
C GLU A 71 33.76 1.62 2.18
N ASP A 72 32.98 0.96 3.02
CA ASP A 72 32.45 -0.36 2.74
C ASP A 72 31.49 -0.38 1.55
N ARG A 73 31.47 -1.53 0.87
CA ARG A 73 30.45 -1.85 -0.15
C ARG A 73 29.02 -1.59 0.38
N ALA A 74 28.77 -1.87 1.65
CA ALA A 74 27.50 -1.59 2.31
C ALA A 74 27.20 -0.07 2.35
N ALA A 75 28.17 0.75 2.71
CA ALA A 75 28.02 2.22 2.76
C ALA A 75 27.70 2.80 1.37
N ASN A 76 28.31 2.26 0.30
CA ASN A 76 27.96 2.64 -1.07
C ASN A 76 26.51 2.28 -1.41
N ASN A 77 26.08 1.05 -1.11
CA ASN A 77 24.68 0.63 -1.36
C ASN A 77 23.66 1.46 -0.58
N ILE A 78 23.99 1.86 0.66
CA ILE A 78 23.15 2.74 1.48
C ILE A 78 22.96 4.11 0.80
N ARG A 79 24.05 4.75 0.35
CA ARG A 79 23.95 6.06 -0.33
C ARG A 79 23.05 5.98 -1.57
N HIS A 80 23.27 4.98 -2.42
CA HIS A 80 22.45 4.79 -3.63
C HIS A 80 20.98 4.53 -3.32
N LEU A 81 20.67 3.77 -2.26
CA LEU A 81 19.29 3.53 -1.83
C LEU A 81 18.62 4.84 -1.37
N LEU A 82 19.32 5.64 -0.57
CA LEU A 82 18.82 6.93 -0.10
C LEU A 82 18.61 7.92 -1.27
N ASP A 83 19.53 7.94 -2.25
CA ASP A 83 19.41 8.81 -3.42
C ASP A 83 18.17 8.44 -4.27
N LEU A 84 17.86 7.16 -4.42
CA LEU A 84 16.66 6.71 -5.12
C LEU A 84 15.37 7.06 -4.35
N ILE A 85 15.39 6.93 -3.02
CA ILE A 85 14.25 7.32 -2.19
C ILE A 85 14.02 8.83 -2.24
N PHE A 86 15.08 9.64 -2.26
CA PHE A 86 14.98 11.10 -2.34
C PHE A 86 14.37 11.58 -3.66
N GLN A 87 14.57 10.84 -4.76
CA GLN A 87 13.95 11.11 -6.06
C GLN A 87 12.45 10.82 -6.10
N PHE A 88 11.90 10.11 -5.11
CA PHE A 88 10.49 9.77 -5.09
C PHE A 88 9.62 11.02 -4.86
N PRO A 89 8.59 11.28 -5.68
CA PRO A 89 7.77 12.48 -5.55
C PRO A 89 7.08 12.56 -4.19
N ARG A 90 7.34 13.64 -3.44
CA ARG A 90 6.67 13.94 -2.16
C ARG A 90 5.32 14.64 -2.34
N MET A 91 5.11 15.22 -3.52
CA MET A 91 3.89 15.91 -3.89
C MET A 91 3.29 15.21 -5.11
N ASN A 92 1.98 15.05 -5.12
CA ASN A 92 1.27 14.51 -6.27
C ASN A 92 1.37 15.52 -7.42
N PRO A 93 1.96 15.17 -8.58
CA PRO A 93 1.95 16.06 -9.73
C PRO A 93 0.51 16.30 -10.16
N SER A 94 0.12 17.58 -10.23
CA SER A 94 -1.19 17.97 -10.73
C SER A 94 -1.29 17.66 -12.21
N ALA A 95 -2.52 17.51 -12.72
CA ALA A 95 -2.80 17.28 -14.14
C ALA A 95 -2.17 18.32 -15.10
N SER A 96 -1.68 19.45 -14.58
CA SER A 96 -1.03 20.52 -15.32
C SER A 96 0.46 20.27 -15.62
N GLU A 97 1.15 19.46 -14.82
CA GLU A 97 2.59 19.22 -14.94
C GLU A 97 2.83 17.70 -15.00
N PRO A 98 2.70 17.08 -16.19
CA PRO A 98 2.93 15.65 -16.35
C PRO A 98 4.38 15.33 -15.98
N SER A 99 4.57 14.70 -14.84
CA SER A 99 5.87 14.13 -14.49
C SER A 99 6.13 12.94 -15.40
N GLU A 100 7.19 12.97 -16.22
CA GLU A 100 7.67 11.82 -17.00
C GLU A 100 8.20 10.66 -16.12
N LEU A 101 8.10 10.79 -14.79
CA LEU A 101 8.62 9.86 -13.82
C LEU A 101 7.72 8.63 -13.71
N ASP A 102 8.24 7.49 -14.16
CA ASP A 102 7.62 6.17 -13.97
C ASP A 102 7.77 5.73 -12.50
N ILE A 103 6.77 6.08 -11.68
CA ILE A 103 6.70 5.77 -10.26
C ILE A 103 6.83 4.24 -10.00
N PRO A 104 6.08 3.36 -10.69
CA PRO A 104 6.24 1.91 -10.53
C PRO A 104 7.66 1.41 -10.80
N LYS A 105 8.34 1.94 -11.83
CA LYS A 105 9.71 1.56 -12.14
C LYS A 105 10.70 2.01 -11.06
N LEU A 106 10.61 3.25 -10.61
CA LEU A 106 11.45 3.75 -9.51
C LEU A 106 11.25 2.92 -8.24
N PHE A 107 10.00 2.59 -7.91
CA PHE A 107 9.69 1.76 -6.75
C PHE A 107 10.26 0.34 -6.83
N ARG A 108 10.16 -0.32 -7.99
CA ARG A 108 10.82 -1.62 -8.23
C ARG A 108 12.34 -1.52 -8.08
N GLN A 109 12.95 -0.43 -8.55
CA GLN A 109 14.38 -0.20 -8.39
C GLN A 109 14.76 -0.07 -6.91
N ILE A 110 14.02 0.72 -6.12
CA ILE A 110 14.23 0.85 -4.67
C ILE A 110 14.17 -0.51 -3.98
N ARG A 111 13.10 -1.30 -4.21
CA ARG A 111 12.97 -2.67 -3.68
C ARG A 111 14.16 -3.56 -4.01
N SER A 112 14.64 -3.51 -5.26
CA SER A 112 15.79 -4.30 -5.70
C SER A 112 17.07 -3.89 -4.95
N ARG A 113 17.28 -2.60 -4.74
CA ARG A 113 18.46 -2.05 -4.04
C ARG A 113 18.41 -2.36 -2.55
N TYR A 114 17.24 -2.29 -1.93
CA TYR A 114 17.05 -2.73 -0.55
C TYR A 114 17.44 -4.21 -0.37
N LYS A 115 17.01 -5.09 -1.27
CA LYS A 115 17.40 -6.53 -1.22
C LYS A 115 18.91 -6.73 -1.36
N VAL A 116 19.55 -5.98 -2.26
CA VAL A 116 21.02 -6.02 -2.42
C VAL A 116 21.73 -5.53 -1.16
N LEU A 117 21.22 -4.46 -0.53
CA LEU A 117 21.75 -3.96 0.75
C LEU A 117 21.63 -5.01 1.86
N CYS A 118 20.46 -5.65 1.99
CA CYS A 118 20.24 -6.73 2.95
C CYS A 118 21.24 -7.89 2.75
N ALA A 119 21.43 -8.32 1.50
CA ALA A 119 22.41 -9.36 1.17
C ALA A 119 23.85 -8.95 1.52
N THR A 120 24.20 -7.67 1.32
CA THR A 120 25.53 -7.14 1.65
C THR A 120 25.76 -7.07 3.17
N LEU A 121 24.70 -6.79 3.94
CA LEU A 121 24.74 -6.72 5.40
C LEU A 121 24.53 -8.08 6.08
N GLY A 122 24.21 -9.14 5.34
CA GLY A 122 23.81 -10.44 5.89
C GLY A 122 22.47 -10.40 6.64
N ALA A 123 21.66 -9.37 6.44
CA ALA A 123 20.35 -9.21 7.05
C ALA A 123 19.28 -9.90 6.18
N LYS A 124 18.30 -10.55 6.82
CA LYS A 124 17.12 -11.07 6.10
C LYS A 124 16.24 -9.89 5.67
N PRO A 125 15.86 -9.78 4.38
CA PRO A 125 14.89 -8.78 3.95
C PRO A 125 13.58 -9.00 4.71
N THR A 126 13.11 -7.97 5.41
CA THR A 126 11.80 -7.99 6.06
C THR A 126 10.96 -6.91 5.42
N LEU A 127 9.85 -7.29 4.80
CA LEU A 127 8.85 -6.34 4.35
C LEU A 127 7.89 -6.15 5.51
N ARG A 128 8.20 -5.19 6.39
CA ARG A 128 7.26 -4.67 7.38
C ARG A 128 6.43 -3.53 6.80
N ALA A 129 6.07 -3.60 5.51
CA ALA A 129 4.89 -2.89 5.04
C ALA A 129 3.70 -3.65 5.63
N GLY A 130 2.76 -2.95 6.26
CA GLY A 130 1.69 -3.53 7.09
C GLY A 130 1.16 -4.81 6.47
N GLY A 131 1.33 -5.93 7.16
CA GLY A 131 0.72 -7.18 6.75
C GLY A 131 -0.76 -6.90 6.54
N SER A 132 -1.23 -7.06 5.31
CA SER A 132 -2.65 -7.06 5.01
C SER A 132 -3.27 -8.21 5.78
N SER A 133 -3.62 -7.98 7.05
CA SER A 133 -4.71 -8.69 7.68
C SER A 133 -5.99 -8.14 7.05
N SER A 134 -6.21 -8.51 5.80
CA SER A 134 -7.52 -8.45 5.17
C SER A 134 -8.19 -9.77 5.51
N PRO A 135 -9.17 -9.82 6.43
CA PRO A 135 -10.09 -10.94 6.47
C PRO A 135 -11.08 -10.71 5.32
N THR A 136 -10.72 -11.11 4.10
CA THR A 136 -11.74 -11.36 3.09
C THR A 136 -12.40 -12.68 3.48
N GLY A 137 -13.40 -12.57 4.36
CA GLY A 137 -14.42 -13.59 4.46
C GLY A 137 -15.22 -13.53 3.17
N ASP A 138 -14.89 -14.41 2.24
CA ASP A 138 -15.71 -14.69 1.07
C ASP A 138 -17.06 -15.20 1.58
N VAL A 139 -18.07 -14.34 1.49
CA VAL A 139 -19.47 -14.77 1.46
C VAL A 139 -19.79 -15.08 0.01
N ASP A 140 -19.72 -16.36 -0.35
CA ASP A 140 -20.77 -16.98 -1.16
C ASP A 140 -20.81 -18.49 -0.91
N ASP A 141 -21.98 -18.89 -0.45
CA ASP A 141 -22.48 -20.23 -0.20
C ASP A 141 -22.66 -20.99 -1.52
N LEU A 142 -22.18 -22.24 -1.59
CA LEU A 142 -22.90 -23.43 -2.07
C LEU A 142 -21.94 -24.61 -2.38
N GLY A 143 -21.92 -25.59 -1.47
CA GLY A 143 -21.87 -27.02 -1.79
C GLY A 143 -20.54 -27.70 -2.13
N GLY A 144 -20.00 -28.49 -1.20
CA GLY A 144 -19.04 -29.56 -1.52
C GLY A 144 -18.13 -30.01 -0.38
N THR A 145 -18.55 -31.05 0.36
CA THR A 145 -17.79 -31.75 1.40
C THR A 145 -16.46 -32.34 0.89
N GLN A 146 -15.33 -32.01 1.53
CA GLN A 146 -14.28 -32.98 1.91
C GLN A 146 -13.23 -32.37 2.85
N GLU A 147 -13.05 -33.03 4.00
CA GLU A 147 -12.00 -32.76 4.98
C GLU A 147 -10.61 -33.15 4.44
N SER A 148 -9.59 -32.33 4.70
CA SER A 148 -8.25 -32.84 5.04
C SER A 148 -7.37 -31.81 5.79
N ARG A 149 -7.19 -32.11 7.08
CA ARG A 149 -5.94 -32.04 7.89
C ARG A 149 -5.11 -30.74 7.92
N SER A 150 -5.27 -30.03 9.04
CA SER A 150 -4.23 -29.62 10.01
C SER A 150 -2.92 -28.96 9.52
N ALA A 151 -2.81 -27.65 9.76
CA ALA A 151 -1.58 -27.00 10.25
C ALA A 151 -1.92 -25.59 10.80
N ASP A 152 -2.58 -25.53 11.97
CA ASP A 152 -2.83 -24.27 12.68
C ASP A 152 -1.55 -23.83 13.41
N GLY A 153 -0.59 -23.31 12.64
CA GLY A 153 0.62 -22.66 13.15
C GLY A 153 0.32 -21.23 13.57
N LYS A 154 -0.39 -21.05 14.69
CA LYS A 154 -0.59 -19.75 15.32
C LYS A 154 0.75 -19.17 15.75
N ASN A 155 1.23 -18.18 15.00
CA ASN A 155 2.41 -17.39 15.34
C ASN A 155 2.05 -16.44 16.50
N GLN A 156 1.97 -16.96 17.72
CA GLN A 156 1.89 -16.14 18.93
C GLN A 156 3.28 -15.56 19.23
N VAL A 157 3.44 -14.25 18.98
CA VAL A 157 4.72 -13.54 19.14
C VAL A 157 4.96 -13.02 20.57
N TRP A 158 4.00 -13.20 21.50
CA TRP A 158 4.18 -12.77 22.88
C TRP A 158 3.62 -13.79 23.88
N GLN A 159 4.51 -14.38 24.68
CA GLN A 159 4.12 -15.09 25.91
C GLN A 159 3.97 -14.01 26.99
N ILE A 160 2.73 -13.69 27.34
CA ILE A 160 2.46 -12.84 28.50
C ILE A 160 2.56 -13.76 29.72
N ASP A 161 3.63 -13.62 30.49
CA ASP A 161 3.74 -14.29 31.79
C ASP A 161 2.56 -13.86 32.65
N LYS A 162 1.71 -14.83 33.02
CA LYS A 162 0.68 -14.60 34.03
C LYS A 162 1.39 -14.41 35.37
N PRO A 163 1.14 -13.34 36.12
CA PRO A 163 1.74 -13.20 37.44
C PRO A 163 1.30 -14.38 38.32
N ALA A 164 2.23 -14.84 39.15
CA ALA A 164 2.00 -15.90 40.13
C ALA A 164 0.74 -15.57 40.96
N ARG A 165 -0.12 -16.57 41.12
CA ARG A 165 -1.29 -16.49 42.01
C ARG A 165 -0.79 -16.13 43.41
N ASP A 166 -1.32 -15.04 43.98
CA ASP A 166 -1.15 -14.69 45.38
C ASP A 166 -1.42 -15.92 46.26
N GLU A 167 -0.36 -16.43 46.89
CA GLU A 167 -0.51 -17.28 48.06
C GLU A 167 -0.88 -16.39 49.24
N GLY A 168 -1.94 -16.80 49.95
CA GLY A 168 -2.68 -16.03 50.93
C GLY A 168 -1.83 -15.25 51.93
N LEU A 169 -2.19 -13.97 52.09
CA LEU A 169 -2.05 -13.27 53.35
C LEU A 169 -3.30 -13.60 54.20
N SER A 170 -3.05 -14.30 55.30
CA SER A 170 -4.03 -14.56 56.36
C SER A 170 -4.25 -13.30 57.20
N PHE A 171 -5.52 -13.04 57.51
CA PHE A 171 -5.95 -12.44 58.77
C PHE A 171 -6.97 -13.40 59.40
#